data_AF-A0AAV6ZTI0-F1
#
_entry.id   AF-A0AAV6ZTI0-F1
#
_cell.length_a   1.000
_cell.length_b   1.000
_cell.length_c   1.000
_cell.angle_alpha   90.00
_cell.angle_beta   90.00
_cell.angle_gamma   90.00
#
_symmetry.space_group_name_H-M   'P 1'
#
loop_
_entity.id
_entity.type
_entity.pdbx_description
1 polymer ?
#
loop_
_entity_poly.entity_id
_entity_poly.type
_entity_poly.pdbx_seq_one_letter_code
_entity_poly.pdbx_strand_id
1 'polypeptide(L)'
;MDPENYNLNTPETEGHLDDDKGFSVLHPIIIIQIVTITFLSIIFILGIIGNGLVIWIAGFRMKKTISAVWFLNLAIADLLSCASLPLHIAEWTDINPFVIRVLLYIMFYMTVSVSVLLLTAMSIDRWVSVMWPFWAQVHRTQKLVRITAGIIWGLSLVWTGLLFYLFYVYSTYNVQLLRLVVMFVIPFLIIFTSYVTIFLKLRKSKRPQRSQRPYRMITAVILCFFICLAPYYIVPLTPFSDGGLIQLEIGYAIVNILAHFQSCINPIIYIIMGQGVGHGFLRSIPFRLQSALSEAANDLGQEQGDHGEVHITGV
;
A
#
# COMPACT_ATOMS: atom_id res chain seq x y z
N MET A 1 -38.13 51.34 -48.29
CA MET A 1 -36.68 51.49 -48.55
C MET A 1 -36.23 52.68 -47.73
N ASP A 2 -35.64 52.39 -46.57
CA ASP A 2 -34.55 53.17 -45.98
C ASP A 2 -33.69 52.17 -45.18
N PRO A 3 -32.37 52.16 -45.36
CA PRO A 3 -31.49 51.14 -44.81
C PRO A 3 -30.85 51.59 -43.49
N GLU A 4 -30.25 50.63 -42.78
CA GLU A 4 -29.24 50.82 -41.72
C GLU A 4 -29.72 51.36 -40.35
N ASN A 5 -30.06 50.42 -39.47
CA ASN A 5 -29.54 50.47 -38.09
C ASN A 5 -29.50 49.05 -37.49
N TYR A 6 -28.62 48.20 -38.06
CA TYR A 6 -28.17 47.00 -37.37
C TYR A 6 -27.05 47.42 -36.40
N ASN A 7 -27.42 47.72 -35.16
CA ASN A 7 -26.43 47.82 -34.10
C ASN A 7 -25.77 46.44 -33.94
N LEU A 8 -24.54 46.36 -34.39
CA LEU A 8 -23.63 45.24 -34.21
C LEU A 8 -23.22 45.21 -32.73
N ASN A 9 -23.95 44.45 -31.91
CA ASN A 9 -23.45 44.06 -30.60
C ASN A 9 -22.27 43.11 -30.85
N THR A 10 -21.05 43.66 -30.80
CA THR A 10 -19.79 42.93 -30.86
C THR A 10 -19.65 42.03 -29.61
N PRO A 11 -19.28 40.75 -29.76
CA PRO A 11 -18.98 39.86 -28.63
C PRO A 11 -17.54 40.06 -28.16
N GLU A 12 -17.12 41.30 -27.87
CA GLU A 12 -15.73 41.60 -27.44
C GLU A 12 -15.53 41.46 -25.93
N THR A 13 -16.61 41.34 -25.14
CA THR A 13 -16.52 41.23 -23.67
C THR A 13 -16.59 39.80 -23.14
N GLU A 14 -17.06 38.82 -23.92
CA GLU A 14 -17.11 37.42 -23.48
C GLU A 14 -15.73 36.73 -23.53
N GLY A 15 -14.88 37.05 -24.53
CA GLY A 15 -13.55 36.45 -24.65
C GLY A 15 -12.59 36.82 -23.52
N HIS A 16 -12.66 38.05 -23.01
CA HIS A 16 -11.75 38.49 -21.94
C HIS A 16 -12.10 37.91 -20.57
N LEU A 17 -13.40 37.66 -20.31
CA LEU A 17 -13.88 37.04 -19.07
C LEU A 17 -13.59 35.54 -19.00
N ASP A 18 -13.57 34.85 -20.13
CA ASP A 18 -13.26 33.41 -20.19
C ASP A 18 -11.74 33.14 -20.11
N ASP A 19 -10.90 34.01 -20.69
CA ASP A 19 -9.44 33.93 -20.56
C ASP A 19 -8.98 34.18 -19.11
N ASP A 20 -9.57 35.15 -18.41
CA ASP A 20 -9.22 35.47 -17.01
C ASP A 20 -9.67 34.34 -16.05
N LYS A 21 -10.83 33.72 -16.31
CA LYS A 21 -11.29 32.53 -15.58
C LYS A 21 -10.38 31.34 -15.84
N GLY A 22 -9.99 31.08 -17.10
CA GLY A 22 -9.06 30.01 -17.46
C GLY A 22 -7.71 30.18 -16.76
N PHE A 23 -7.16 31.39 -16.76
CA PHE A 23 -5.91 31.72 -16.07
C PHE A 23 -6.00 31.55 -14.54
N SER A 24 -7.12 31.98 -13.94
CA SER A 24 -7.34 31.85 -12.49
C SER A 24 -7.44 30.40 -11.99
N VAL A 25 -7.88 29.47 -12.84
CA VAL A 25 -8.00 28.03 -12.52
C VAL A 25 -6.73 27.27 -12.87
N LEU A 26 -5.98 27.70 -13.90
CA LEU A 26 -4.75 27.05 -14.34
C LEU A 26 -3.63 27.12 -13.28
N HIS A 27 -3.46 28.29 -12.64
CA HIS A 27 -2.41 28.50 -11.64
C HIS A 27 -2.50 27.55 -10.42
N PRO A 28 -3.66 27.38 -9.75
CA PRO A 28 -3.77 26.41 -8.65
C PRO A 28 -3.59 24.96 -9.10
N ILE A 29 -4.02 24.60 -10.32
CA ILE A 29 -3.79 23.25 -10.86
C ILE A 29 -2.29 22.98 -11.01
N ILE A 30 -1.53 23.92 -11.59
CA ILE A 30 -0.07 23.80 -11.72
C ILE A 30 0.60 23.65 -10.35
N ILE A 31 0.15 24.40 -9.33
CA ILE A 31 0.68 24.27 -7.96
C ILE A 31 0.41 22.86 -7.41
N ILE A 32 -0.83 22.37 -7.52
CA ILE A 32 -1.21 21.02 -7.07
C ILE A 32 -0.34 19.97 -7.77
N GLN A 33 -0.10 20.17 -9.06
CA GLN A 33 0.74 19.29 -9.86
C GLN A 33 2.19 19.27 -9.37
N ILE A 34 2.82 20.43 -9.19
CA ILE A 34 4.19 20.56 -8.68
C ILE A 34 4.31 19.91 -7.29
N VAL A 35 3.35 20.16 -6.41
CA VAL A 35 3.30 19.56 -5.07
C VAL A 35 3.21 18.03 -5.16
N THR A 36 2.32 17.51 -6.02
CA THR A 36 2.14 16.07 -6.22
C THR A 36 3.43 15.42 -6.72
N ILE A 37 4.04 15.97 -7.78
CA ILE A 37 5.31 15.48 -8.32
C ILE A 37 6.41 15.47 -7.26
N THR A 38 6.48 16.52 -6.42
CA THR A 38 7.46 16.62 -5.33
C THR A 38 7.30 15.47 -4.34
N PHE A 39 6.08 15.22 -3.86
CA PHE A 39 5.81 14.12 -2.93
C PHE A 39 6.05 12.75 -3.58
N LEU A 40 5.61 12.53 -4.81
CA LEU A 40 5.82 11.27 -5.53
C LEU A 40 7.32 11.00 -5.76
N SER A 41 8.13 12.03 -6.01
CA SER A 41 9.59 11.92 -6.14
C SER A 41 10.25 11.50 -4.83
N ILE A 42 9.79 12.06 -3.70
CA ILE A 42 10.26 11.64 -2.37
C ILE A 42 9.89 10.18 -2.10
N ILE A 43 8.64 9.79 -2.40
CA ILE A 43 8.15 8.42 -2.25
C ILE A 43 8.99 7.46 -3.09
N PHE A 44 9.31 7.81 -4.33
CA PHE A 44 10.18 7.04 -5.21
C PHE A 44 11.54 6.77 -4.56
N ILE A 45 12.24 7.81 -4.11
CA ILE A 45 13.57 7.69 -3.50
C ILE A 45 13.50 6.79 -2.25
N LEU A 46 12.53 7.05 -1.36
CA LEU A 46 12.34 6.25 -0.15
C LEU A 46 12.02 4.79 -0.46
N GLY A 47 11.16 4.56 -1.46
CA GLY A 47 10.75 3.23 -1.91
C GLY A 47 11.89 2.42 -2.49
N ILE A 48 12.68 3.00 -3.39
CA ILE A 48 13.84 2.33 -3.99
C ILE A 48 14.86 1.94 -2.92
N ILE A 49 15.24 2.89 -2.05
CA ILE A 49 16.24 2.65 -1.01
C ILE A 49 15.71 1.65 0.03
N GLY A 50 14.51 1.88 0.56
CA GLY A 50 13.92 1.09 1.63
C GLY A 50 13.63 -0.34 1.20
N ASN A 51 12.89 -0.53 0.11
CA ASN A 51 12.51 -1.87 -0.35
C ASN A 51 13.70 -2.61 -0.96
N GLY A 52 14.63 -1.93 -1.63
CA GLY A 52 15.91 -2.52 -2.06
C GLY A 52 16.73 -3.07 -0.90
N LEU A 53 16.78 -2.34 0.22
CA LEU A 53 17.45 -2.79 1.44
C LEU A 53 16.74 -4.01 2.06
N VAL A 54 15.41 -4.03 2.08
CA VAL A 54 14.64 -5.21 2.54
C VAL A 54 14.94 -6.43 1.67
N ILE A 55 14.96 -6.28 0.34
CA ILE A 55 15.29 -7.38 -0.60
C ILE A 55 16.70 -7.91 -0.31
N TRP A 56 17.69 -7.03 -0.14
CA TRP A 56 19.05 -7.43 0.17
C TRP A 56 19.14 -8.20 1.50
N ILE A 57 18.48 -7.68 2.54
CA ILE A 57 18.50 -8.30 3.88
C ILE A 57 17.77 -9.65 3.87
N ALA A 58 16.54 -9.70 3.37
CA ALA A 58 15.72 -10.90 3.34
C ALA A 58 16.30 -11.97 2.40
N GLY A 59 16.93 -11.55 1.30
CA GLY A 59 17.55 -12.43 0.32
C GLY A 59 18.86 -13.06 0.78
N PHE A 60 19.75 -12.25 1.37
CA PHE A 60 21.16 -12.63 1.59
C PHE A 60 21.60 -12.64 3.07
N ARG A 61 20.93 -11.90 3.96
CA ARG A 61 21.37 -11.73 5.37
C ARG A 61 20.50 -12.45 6.39
N MET A 62 19.28 -12.83 6.02
CA MET A 62 18.36 -13.59 6.87
C MET A 62 18.46 -15.08 6.57
N LYS A 63 18.25 -15.90 7.61
CA LYS A 63 17.97 -17.33 7.40
C LYS A 63 16.74 -17.45 6.50
N LYS A 64 16.74 -18.45 5.61
CA LYS A 64 15.57 -18.76 4.80
C LYS A 64 14.46 -19.21 5.75
N THR A 65 13.55 -18.30 6.11
CA THR A 65 12.37 -18.53 6.94
C THR A 65 11.12 -18.24 6.12
N ILE A 66 9.97 -18.69 6.60
CA ILE A 66 8.68 -18.40 5.96
C ILE A 66 8.43 -16.89 5.87
N SER A 67 8.71 -16.17 6.95
CA SER A 67 8.55 -14.71 7.05
C SER A 67 9.49 -13.96 6.09
N ALA A 68 10.71 -14.47 5.88
CA ALA A 68 11.63 -13.89 4.90
C ALA A 68 11.06 -13.98 3.47
N VAL A 69 10.34 -15.06 3.12
CA VAL A 69 9.67 -15.18 1.81
C VAL A 69 8.55 -14.15 1.67
N TRP A 70 7.75 -13.93 2.72
CA TRP A 70 6.71 -12.90 2.73
C TRP A 70 7.29 -11.48 2.56
N PHE A 71 8.30 -11.13 3.37
CA PHE A 71 8.95 -9.82 3.28
C PHE A 71 9.61 -9.59 1.93
N LEU A 72 10.22 -10.63 1.34
CA LEU A 72 10.82 -10.54 0.02
C LEU A 72 9.76 -10.25 -1.06
N ASN A 73 8.64 -10.98 -1.07
CA ASN A 73 7.58 -10.76 -2.06
C ASN A 73 6.92 -9.38 -1.89
N LEU A 74 6.69 -8.94 -0.64
CA LEU A 74 6.15 -7.61 -0.37
C LEU A 74 7.10 -6.52 -0.86
N ALA A 75 8.39 -6.63 -0.54
CA ALA A 75 9.38 -5.65 -0.97
C ALA A 75 9.56 -5.63 -2.49
N ILE A 76 9.41 -6.76 -3.19
CA ILE A 76 9.41 -6.79 -4.67
C ILE A 76 8.18 -6.06 -5.21
N ALA A 77 6.98 -6.33 -4.69
CA ALA A 77 5.75 -5.65 -5.12
C ALA A 77 5.83 -4.14 -4.90
N ASP A 78 6.26 -3.73 -3.70
CA ASP A 78 6.42 -2.33 -3.33
C ASP A 78 7.51 -1.63 -4.15
N LEU A 79 8.63 -2.32 -4.44
CA LEU A 79 9.70 -1.78 -5.30
C LEU A 79 9.19 -1.55 -6.73
N LEU A 80 8.44 -2.51 -7.30
CA LEU A 80 7.84 -2.37 -8.62
C LEU A 80 6.80 -1.24 -8.68
N SER A 81 6.00 -1.09 -7.62
CA SER A 81 5.07 0.02 -7.45
C SER A 81 5.81 1.36 -7.39
N CYS A 82 6.88 1.47 -6.60
CA CYS A 82 7.67 2.69 -6.57
C CYS A 82 8.36 2.96 -7.92
N ALA A 83 8.87 1.94 -8.60
CA ALA A 83 9.48 2.08 -9.92
C ALA A 83 8.51 2.59 -11.00
N SER A 84 7.18 2.47 -10.80
CA SER A 84 6.18 3.05 -11.71
C SER A 84 6.04 4.58 -11.59
N LEU A 85 6.50 5.18 -10.49
CA LEU A 85 6.28 6.59 -10.17
C LEU A 85 6.86 7.57 -11.19
N PRO A 86 8.13 7.45 -11.64
CA PRO A 86 8.68 8.37 -12.63
C PRO A 86 7.90 8.34 -13.94
N LEU A 87 7.40 7.15 -14.30
CA LEU A 87 6.63 6.96 -15.50
C LEU A 87 5.21 7.52 -15.36
N HIS A 88 4.60 7.40 -14.17
CA HIS A 88 3.32 8.06 -13.86
C HIS A 88 3.42 9.59 -13.91
N ILE A 89 4.53 10.15 -13.42
CA ILE A 89 4.83 11.60 -13.55
C ILE A 89 4.99 11.98 -15.03
N ALA A 90 5.62 11.12 -15.84
CA ALA A 90 5.79 11.37 -17.26
C ALA A 90 4.46 11.40 -18.03
N GLU A 91 3.36 10.79 -17.53
CA GLU A 91 2.03 10.86 -18.15
C GLU A 91 1.51 12.29 -18.29
N TRP A 92 2.07 13.22 -17.51
CA TRP A 92 1.70 14.63 -17.48
C TRP A 92 2.45 15.43 -18.56
N THR A 93 3.25 14.74 -19.37
CA THR A 93 3.92 15.28 -20.55
C THR A 93 3.30 14.69 -21.82
N ASP A 94 3.28 15.44 -22.92
CA ASP A 94 2.72 15.02 -24.22
C ASP A 94 3.49 13.88 -24.91
N ILE A 95 4.50 13.30 -24.25
CA ILE A 95 5.48 12.38 -24.85
C ILE A 95 5.01 10.92 -24.82
N ASN A 96 3.86 10.59 -24.21
CA ASN A 96 3.52 9.20 -23.92
C ASN A 96 2.61 8.51 -24.97
N PRO A 97 3.10 7.49 -25.70
CA PRO A 97 2.26 6.65 -26.53
C PRO A 97 1.28 5.84 -25.68
N PHE A 98 0.08 5.59 -26.21
CA PHE A 98 -1.00 4.84 -25.59
C PHE A 98 -0.55 3.54 -24.89
N VAL A 99 0.40 2.81 -25.48
CA VAL A 99 0.95 1.56 -24.94
C VAL A 99 1.63 1.78 -23.58
N ILE A 100 2.42 2.84 -23.42
CA ILE A 100 3.11 3.12 -22.15
C ILE A 100 2.07 3.42 -21.07
N ARG A 101 1.08 4.25 -21.35
CA ARG A 101 -0.02 4.56 -20.41
C ARG A 101 -0.76 3.31 -19.94
N VAL A 102 -1.08 2.39 -20.85
CA VAL A 102 -1.74 1.12 -20.49
C VAL A 102 -0.83 0.24 -19.62
N LEU A 103 0.45 0.13 -19.95
CA LEU A 103 1.40 -0.66 -19.17
C LEU A 103 1.58 -0.10 -17.75
N LEU A 104 1.60 1.23 -17.59
CA LEU A 104 1.71 1.89 -16.29
C LEU A 104 0.46 1.69 -15.44
N TYR A 105 -0.70 1.82 -16.05
CA TYR A 105 -1.96 1.49 -15.41
C TYR A 105 -1.94 0.04 -14.90
N ILE A 106 -1.58 -0.93 -15.76
CA ILE A 106 -1.54 -2.33 -15.35
C ILE A 106 -0.53 -2.55 -14.22
N MET A 107 0.68 -1.98 -14.34
CA MET A 107 1.74 -2.16 -13.35
C MET A 107 1.36 -1.60 -11.97
N PHE A 108 0.86 -0.37 -11.91
CA PHE A 108 0.46 0.26 -10.64
C PHE A 108 -0.68 -0.52 -9.96
N TYR A 109 -1.77 -0.81 -10.68
CA TYR A 109 -2.93 -1.47 -10.10
C TYR A 109 -2.62 -2.92 -9.68
N MET A 110 -1.81 -3.64 -10.48
CA MET A 110 -1.38 -4.99 -10.15
C MET A 110 -0.50 -5.00 -8.90
N THR A 111 0.51 -4.14 -8.83
CA THR A 111 1.45 -4.10 -7.69
C THR A 111 0.77 -3.69 -6.40
N VAL A 112 -0.12 -2.69 -6.42
CA VAL A 112 -0.96 -2.32 -5.27
C VAL A 112 -1.82 -3.51 -4.82
N SER A 113 -2.41 -4.25 -5.77
CA SER A 113 -3.22 -5.42 -5.45
C SER A 113 -2.40 -6.53 -4.80
N VAL A 114 -1.20 -6.79 -5.32
CA VAL A 114 -0.26 -7.76 -4.73
C VAL A 114 0.11 -7.34 -3.31
N SER A 115 0.47 -6.08 -3.06
CA SER A 115 0.85 -5.62 -1.72
C SER A 115 -0.30 -5.77 -0.71
N VAL A 116 -1.54 -5.42 -1.10
CA VAL A 116 -2.73 -5.60 -0.24
C VAL A 116 -2.98 -7.09 0.08
N LEU A 117 -2.95 -7.95 -0.92
CA LEU A 117 -3.20 -9.39 -0.74
C LEU A 117 -2.08 -10.07 0.05
N LEU A 118 -0.82 -9.64 -0.13
CA LEU A 118 0.31 -10.11 0.67
C LEU A 118 0.19 -9.68 2.14
N LEU A 119 -0.18 -8.43 2.42
CA LEU A 119 -0.44 -7.96 3.79
C LEU A 119 -1.57 -8.76 4.46
N THR A 120 -2.62 -9.06 3.69
CA THR A 120 -3.74 -9.89 4.16
C THR A 120 -3.27 -11.32 4.46
N ALA A 121 -2.52 -11.94 3.54
CA ALA A 121 -2.00 -13.29 3.71
C ALA A 121 -1.01 -13.41 4.87
N MET A 122 -0.12 -12.42 5.05
CA MET A 122 0.77 -12.34 6.20
C MET A 122 -0.01 -12.25 7.53
N SER A 123 -1.12 -11.52 7.54
CA SER A 123 -1.96 -11.38 8.73
C SER A 123 -2.68 -12.70 9.07
N ILE A 124 -3.17 -13.42 8.06
CA ILE A 124 -3.74 -14.77 8.23
C ILE A 124 -2.68 -15.76 8.69
N ASP A 125 -1.51 -15.79 8.04
CA ASP A 125 -0.39 -16.70 8.39
C ASP A 125 0.03 -16.52 9.85
N ARG A 126 0.10 -15.26 10.30
CA ARG A 126 0.38 -14.94 11.70
C ARG A 126 -0.75 -15.38 12.62
N TRP A 127 -2.00 -15.13 12.24
CA TRP A 127 -3.16 -15.54 13.03
C TRP A 127 -3.22 -17.05 13.22
N VAL A 128 -3.01 -17.84 12.15
CA VAL A 128 -2.94 -19.30 12.22
C VAL A 128 -1.80 -19.74 13.13
N SER A 129 -0.63 -19.10 13.04
CA SER A 129 0.53 -19.44 13.88
C SER A 129 0.24 -19.26 15.38
N VAL A 130 -0.45 -18.19 15.77
CA VAL A 130 -0.77 -17.88 17.18
C VAL A 130 -1.97 -18.69 17.69
N MET A 131 -2.99 -18.91 16.85
CA MET A 131 -4.21 -19.61 17.28
C MET A 131 -4.02 -21.13 17.29
N TRP A 132 -3.25 -21.68 16.34
CA TRP A 132 -3.04 -23.11 16.17
C TRP A 132 -1.54 -23.46 16.00
N PRO A 133 -0.74 -23.31 17.07
CA PRO A 133 0.71 -23.46 17.00
C PRO A 133 1.15 -24.86 16.55
N PHE A 134 0.51 -25.93 17.03
CA PHE A 134 0.83 -27.30 16.63
C PHE A 134 0.57 -27.57 15.14
N TRP A 135 -0.55 -27.07 14.62
CA TRP A 135 -0.87 -27.23 13.20
C TRP A 135 0.11 -26.44 12.33
N ALA A 136 0.41 -25.20 12.73
CA ALA A 136 1.35 -24.34 12.04
C ALA A 136 2.77 -24.94 12.03
N GLN A 137 3.23 -25.57 13.11
CA GLN A 137 4.53 -26.25 13.13
C GLN A 137 4.66 -27.36 12.08
N VAL A 138 3.59 -28.14 11.87
CA VAL A 138 3.60 -29.28 10.96
C VAL A 138 3.36 -28.88 9.51
N HIS A 139 2.41 -27.97 9.26
CA HIS A 139 1.90 -27.70 7.91
C HIS A 139 2.45 -26.42 7.28
N ARG A 140 2.92 -25.45 8.09
CA ARG A 140 3.42 -24.18 7.58
C ARG A 140 4.83 -24.38 7.03
N THR A 141 4.93 -24.48 5.70
CA THR A 141 6.20 -24.69 5.01
C THR A 141 6.53 -23.54 4.07
N GLN A 142 7.82 -23.36 3.75
CA GLN A 142 8.26 -22.38 2.76
C GLN A 142 7.70 -22.64 1.36
N LYS A 143 7.51 -23.91 1.00
CA LYS A 143 6.93 -24.30 -0.29
C LYS A 143 5.50 -23.76 -0.41
N LEU A 144 4.68 -23.94 0.64
CA LEU A 144 3.32 -23.44 0.66
C LEU A 144 3.29 -21.91 0.50
N VAL A 145 4.10 -21.18 1.27
CA VAL A 145 4.14 -19.71 1.19
C VAL A 145 4.60 -19.19 -0.18
N ARG A 146 5.57 -19.86 -0.82
CA ARG A 146 5.97 -19.52 -2.21
C ARG A 146 4.84 -19.74 -3.20
N ILE A 147 4.10 -20.84 -3.07
CA ILE A 147 2.93 -21.13 -3.91
C ILE A 147 1.85 -20.06 -3.68
N THR A 148 1.53 -19.75 -2.42
CA THR A 148 0.54 -18.72 -2.08
C THR A 148 0.93 -17.36 -2.65
N ALA A 149 2.21 -16.96 -2.54
CA ALA A 149 2.69 -15.73 -3.15
C ALA A 149 2.48 -15.75 -4.68
N GLY A 150 2.84 -16.84 -5.36
CA GLY A 150 2.60 -17.00 -6.81
C GLY A 150 1.12 -16.90 -7.19
N ILE A 151 0.23 -17.49 -6.38
CA ILE A 151 -1.22 -17.37 -6.57
C ILE A 151 -1.66 -15.91 -6.41
N ILE A 152 -1.15 -15.19 -5.40
CA ILE A 152 -1.45 -13.77 -5.19
C ILE A 152 -1.04 -12.94 -6.41
N TRP A 153 0.16 -13.16 -6.96
CA TRP A 153 0.60 -12.49 -8.19
C TRP A 153 -0.36 -12.75 -9.36
N GLY A 154 -0.77 -14.00 -9.56
CA GLY A 154 -1.72 -14.37 -10.61
C GLY A 154 -3.10 -13.76 -10.41
N LEU A 155 -3.66 -13.83 -9.20
CA LEU A 155 -4.96 -13.23 -8.87
C LEU A 155 -4.95 -11.72 -9.05
N SER A 156 -3.88 -11.03 -8.66
CA SER A 156 -3.74 -9.59 -8.86
C SER A 156 -3.69 -9.20 -10.34
N LEU A 157 -3.04 -10.01 -11.18
CA LEU A 157 -3.01 -9.78 -12.62
C LEU A 157 -4.42 -9.95 -13.23
N VAL A 158 -5.11 -11.04 -12.87
CA VAL A 158 -6.49 -11.29 -13.32
C VAL A 158 -7.42 -10.18 -12.86
N TRP A 159 -7.32 -9.76 -11.60
CA TRP A 159 -8.10 -8.67 -11.04
C TRP A 159 -7.87 -7.35 -11.78
N THR A 160 -6.61 -7.03 -12.08
CA THR A 160 -6.26 -5.81 -12.82
C THR A 160 -6.83 -5.83 -14.24
N GLY A 161 -6.73 -6.96 -14.94
CA GLY A 161 -7.34 -7.13 -16.26
C GLY A 161 -8.86 -7.04 -16.24
N LEU A 162 -9.50 -7.65 -15.22
CA LEU A 162 -10.94 -7.54 -15.01
C LEU A 162 -11.37 -6.09 -14.79
N LEU A 163 -10.67 -5.35 -13.90
CA LEU A 163 -10.99 -3.94 -13.66
C LEU A 163 -10.86 -3.10 -14.93
N PHE A 164 -9.79 -3.29 -15.72
CA PHE A 164 -9.61 -2.57 -16.98
C PHE A 164 -10.79 -2.81 -17.93
N TYR A 165 -11.23 -4.05 -18.09
CA TYR A 165 -12.40 -4.39 -18.89
C TYR A 165 -13.69 -3.78 -18.33
N LEU A 166 -13.91 -3.88 -17.01
CA LEU A 166 -15.13 -3.35 -16.38
C LEU A 166 -15.22 -1.83 -16.47
N PHE A 167 -14.11 -1.10 -16.37
CA PHE A 167 -14.06 0.36 -16.58
C PHE A 167 -14.47 0.76 -18.00
N TYR A 168 -14.27 -0.11 -18.99
CA TYR A 168 -14.69 0.12 -20.37
C TYR A 168 -16.19 -0.14 -20.59
N VAL A 169 -16.77 -1.11 -19.87
CA VAL A 169 -18.14 -1.60 -20.12
C VAL A 169 -19.19 -1.03 -19.16
N TYR A 170 -18.82 -0.77 -17.91
CA TYR A 170 -19.76 -0.41 -16.84
C TYR A 170 -19.54 1.03 -16.35
N SER A 171 -20.53 1.56 -15.63
CA SER A 171 -20.42 2.85 -14.95
C SER A 171 -19.23 2.86 -13.97
N THR A 172 -18.42 3.92 -14.02
CA THR A 172 -17.26 4.15 -13.15
C THR A 172 -17.60 3.91 -11.68
N TYR A 173 -18.77 4.35 -11.22
CA TYR A 173 -19.18 4.20 -9.82
C TYR A 173 -19.24 2.72 -9.37
N ASN A 174 -19.86 1.85 -10.17
CA ASN A 174 -20.01 0.43 -9.83
C ASN A 174 -18.64 -0.28 -9.77
N VAL A 175 -17.74 0.08 -10.68
CA VAL A 175 -16.38 -0.47 -10.71
C VAL A 175 -15.59 -0.01 -9.48
N GLN A 176 -15.70 1.26 -9.10
CA GLN A 176 -15.06 1.78 -7.89
C GLN A 176 -15.65 1.14 -6.61
N LEU A 177 -16.96 0.87 -6.58
CA LEU A 177 -17.60 0.21 -5.44
C LEU A 177 -17.13 -1.23 -5.30
N LEU A 178 -17.07 -1.97 -6.41
CA LEU A 178 -16.52 -3.33 -6.45
C LEU A 178 -15.07 -3.34 -5.93
N ARG A 179 -14.28 -2.35 -6.37
CA ARG A 179 -12.90 -2.19 -5.95
C ARG A 179 -12.76 -1.89 -4.46
N LEU A 180 -13.58 -0.99 -3.92
CA LEU A 180 -13.66 -0.70 -2.48
C LEU A 180 -13.97 -1.97 -1.68
N VAL A 181 -14.97 -2.74 -2.09
CA VAL A 181 -15.36 -3.95 -1.35
C VAL A 181 -14.25 -4.99 -1.38
N VAL A 182 -13.75 -5.33 -2.57
CA VAL A 182 -12.82 -6.46 -2.75
C VAL A 182 -11.40 -6.13 -2.28
N MET A 183 -10.91 -4.92 -2.53
CA MET A 183 -9.52 -4.55 -2.28
C MET A 183 -9.30 -3.70 -1.02
N PHE A 184 -10.39 -3.28 -0.36
CA PHE A 184 -10.29 -2.55 0.90
C PHE A 184 -11.10 -3.19 2.01
N VAL A 185 -12.43 -3.29 1.88
CA VAL A 185 -13.29 -3.75 2.98
C VAL A 185 -12.96 -5.19 3.39
N ILE A 186 -12.89 -6.12 2.45
CA ILE A 186 -12.58 -7.53 2.75
C ILE A 186 -11.18 -7.67 3.37
N PRO A 187 -10.09 -7.17 2.74
CA PRO A 187 -8.75 -7.16 3.34
C PRO A 187 -8.69 -6.52 4.72
N PHE A 188 -9.32 -5.34 4.89
CA PHE A 188 -9.35 -4.62 6.15
C PHE A 188 -10.01 -5.43 7.26
N LEU A 189 -11.18 -6.04 7.00
CA LEU A 189 -11.88 -6.87 7.99
C LEU A 189 -11.05 -8.09 8.38
N ILE A 190 -10.40 -8.75 7.42
CA ILE A 190 -9.52 -9.89 7.70
C ILE A 190 -8.33 -9.44 8.57
N ILE A 191 -7.63 -8.38 8.16
CA ILE A 191 -6.49 -7.82 8.88
C ILE A 191 -6.94 -7.43 10.30
N PHE A 192 -8.00 -6.65 10.43
CA PHE A 192 -8.53 -6.17 11.71
C PHE A 192 -8.91 -7.33 12.63
N THR A 193 -9.72 -8.29 12.17
CA THR A 193 -10.18 -9.42 12.99
C THR A 193 -9.03 -10.36 13.38
N SER A 194 -8.13 -10.66 12.45
CA SER A 194 -6.95 -11.49 12.71
C SER A 194 -6.07 -10.89 13.81
N TYR A 195 -5.86 -9.58 13.79
CA TYR A 195 -5.05 -8.89 14.79
C TYR A 195 -5.78 -8.65 16.11
N VAL A 196 -7.08 -8.36 16.10
CA VAL A 196 -7.89 -8.26 17.33
C VAL A 196 -7.90 -9.58 18.08
N THR A 197 -8.06 -10.70 17.38
CA THR A 197 -8.05 -12.03 18.02
C THR A 197 -6.67 -12.40 18.57
N ILE A 198 -5.59 -12.12 17.83
CA ILE A 198 -4.21 -12.23 18.35
C ILE A 198 -4.06 -11.40 19.62
N PHE A 199 -4.50 -10.13 19.59
CA PHE A 199 -4.42 -9.22 20.74
C PHE A 199 -5.11 -9.79 21.97
N LEU A 200 -6.36 -10.25 21.81
CA LEU A 200 -7.15 -10.80 22.90
C LEU A 200 -6.57 -12.10 23.46
N LYS A 201 -6.01 -12.97 22.60
CA LYS A 201 -5.37 -14.21 23.02
C LYS A 201 -4.10 -13.93 23.84
N LEU A 202 -3.26 -13.02 23.36
CA LEU A 202 -2.02 -12.63 24.04
C LEU A 202 -2.31 -11.94 25.39
N ARG A 203 -3.31 -11.07 25.47
CA ARG A 203 -3.73 -10.42 26.73
C ARG A 203 -4.22 -11.42 27.79
N LYS A 204 -4.83 -12.54 27.36
CA LYS A 204 -5.30 -13.60 28.26
C LYS A 204 -4.20 -14.57 28.68
N SER A 205 -3.02 -14.54 28.05
CA SER A 205 -1.91 -15.41 28.40
C SER A 205 -1.31 -14.99 29.75
N LYS A 206 -1.13 -15.96 30.67
CA LYS A 206 -0.49 -15.73 31.98
C LYS A 206 1.03 -15.61 31.88
N ARG A 207 1.63 -15.79 30.70
CA ARG A 207 3.07 -15.62 30.49
C ARG A 207 3.41 -14.12 30.61
N PRO A 208 4.39 -13.72 31.43
CA PRO A 208 4.78 -12.32 31.54
C PRO A 208 5.25 -11.82 30.17
N GLN A 209 4.46 -10.95 29.55
CA GLN A 209 4.76 -10.41 28.23
C GLN A 209 5.85 -9.35 28.37
N ARG A 210 7.10 -9.75 28.16
CA ARG A 210 8.30 -8.91 28.31
C ARG A 210 8.35 -7.69 27.35
N SER A 211 7.48 -7.61 26.35
CA SER A 211 7.55 -6.58 25.30
C SER A 211 6.19 -6.22 24.71
N GLN A 212 5.90 -4.91 24.63
CA GLN A 212 4.72 -4.35 23.94
C GLN A 212 4.92 -4.20 22.41
N ARG A 213 6.08 -4.60 21.87
CA ARG A 213 6.45 -4.40 20.45
C ARG A 213 5.46 -5.02 19.45
N PRO A 214 4.94 -6.25 19.67
CA PRO A 214 3.99 -6.85 18.73
C PRO A 214 2.74 -5.97 18.57
N TYR A 215 2.21 -5.42 19.67
CA TYR A 215 1.03 -4.56 19.67
C TYR A 215 1.26 -3.24 18.94
N ARG A 216 2.43 -2.61 19.12
CA ARG A 216 2.79 -1.39 18.38
C ARG A 216 2.87 -1.65 16.87
N MET A 217 3.45 -2.78 16.47
CA MET A 217 3.55 -3.17 15.05
C MET A 217 2.17 -3.43 14.45
N ILE A 218 1.29 -4.12 15.19
CA ILE A 218 -0.10 -4.39 14.80
C ILE A 218 -0.88 -3.08 14.56
N THR A 219 -0.84 -2.16 15.53
CA THR A 219 -1.52 -0.87 15.43
C THR A 219 -1.01 -0.05 14.25
N ALA A 220 0.30 -0.02 14.02
CA ALA A 220 0.87 0.71 12.90
C ALA A 220 0.43 0.16 11.54
N VAL A 221 0.44 -1.16 11.34
CA VAL A 221 0.00 -1.76 10.07
C VAL A 221 -1.47 -1.44 9.77
N ILE A 222 -2.35 -1.58 10.77
CA ILE A 222 -3.80 -1.27 10.60
C ILE A 222 -4.02 0.21 10.30
N LEU A 223 -3.38 1.10 11.06
CA LEU A 223 -3.53 2.54 10.87
C LEU A 223 -2.97 2.99 9.51
N CYS A 224 -1.80 2.46 9.11
CA CYS A 224 -1.20 2.83 7.83
C CYS A 224 -2.05 2.32 6.66
N PHE A 225 -2.54 1.08 6.71
CA PHE A 225 -3.45 0.54 5.71
C PHE A 225 -4.71 1.43 5.58
N PHE A 226 -5.33 1.80 6.70
CA PHE A 226 -6.53 2.63 6.68
C PHE A 226 -6.23 4.05 6.16
N ILE A 227 -5.22 4.72 6.72
CA ILE A 227 -4.89 6.12 6.36
C ILE A 227 -4.44 6.23 4.90
N CYS A 228 -3.67 5.26 4.40
CA CYS A 228 -3.11 5.32 3.06
C CYS A 228 -4.08 4.83 1.97
N LEU A 229 -4.90 3.81 2.26
CA LEU A 229 -5.76 3.18 1.24
C LEU A 229 -7.23 3.57 1.32
N ALA A 230 -7.80 3.84 2.50
CA ALA A 230 -9.22 4.17 2.61
C ALA A 230 -9.59 5.40 1.76
N PRO A 231 -8.85 6.52 1.83
CA PRO A 231 -9.17 7.71 1.02
C PRO A 231 -9.14 7.39 -0.48
N TYR A 232 -8.16 6.60 -0.92
CA TYR A 232 -7.99 6.21 -2.31
C TYR A 232 -9.16 5.40 -2.90
N TYR A 233 -9.82 4.58 -2.08
CA TYR A 233 -11.01 3.84 -2.53
C TYR A 233 -12.33 4.59 -2.30
N ILE A 234 -12.38 5.54 -1.36
CA ILE A 234 -13.62 6.26 -0.98
C ILE A 234 -13.83 7.51 -1.84
N VAL A 235 -12.79 8.33 -2.07
CA VAL A 235 -12.92 9.62 -2.78
C VAL A 235 -13.52 9.48 -4.19
N PRO A 236 -13.18 8.47 -5.01
CA PRO A 236 -13.82 8.29 -6.31
C PRO A 236 -15.33 7.98 -6.26
N LEU A 237 -15.87 7.64 -5.09
CA LEU A 237 -17.28 7.30 -4.88
C LEU A 237 -18.10 8.47 -4.31
N THR A 238 -17.46 9.55 -3.87
CA THR A 238 -18.19 10.69 -3.32
C THR A 238 -18.86 11.46 -4.45
N PRO A 239 -20.19 11.70 -4.39
CA PRO A 239 -20.83 12.62 -5.32
C PRO A 239 -20.25 14.00 -5.04
N PHE A 240 -19.45 14.52 -5.96
CA PHE A 240 -18.90 15.86 -5.84
C PHE A 240 -20.04 16.86 -6.03
N SER A 241 -20.59 17.35 -4.92
CA SER A 241 -21.60 18.41 -4.90
C SER A 241 -20.93 19.75 -5.17
N ASP A 242 -21.22 20.40 -6.31
CA ASP A 242 -20.86 21.78 -6.70
C ASP A 242 -19.42 22.28 -6.41
N GLY A 243 -18.52 21.40 -5.98
CA GLY A 243 -17.13 21.69 -5.72
C GLY A 243 -16.42 21.91 -7.05
N GLY A 244 -15.91 23.12 -7.25
CA GLY A 244 -15.18 23.47 -8.47
C GLY A 244 -14.00 22.51 -8.73
N LEU A 245 -13.57 22.43 -10.00
CA LEU A 245 -12.49 21.56 -10.51
C LEU A 245 -11.26 21.46 -9.59
N ILE A 246 -10.90 22.55 -8.92
CA ILE A 246 -9.75 22.61 -7.99
C ILE A 246 -9.90 21.66 -6.80
N GLN A 247 -11.09 21.55 -6.19
CA GLN A 247 -11.30 20.68 -5.03
C GLN A 247 -11.18 19.20 -5.42
N LEU A 248 -11.66 18.86 -6.63
CA LEU A 248 -11.54 17.53 -7.20
C LEU A 248 -10.07 17.15 -7.43
N GLU A 249 -9.30 18.06 -8.02
CA GLU A 249 -7.86 17.87 -8.27
C GLU A 249 -7.07 17.72 -6.96
N ILE A 250 -7.35 18.54 -5.94
CA ILE A 250 -6.75 18.38 -4.60
C ILE A 250 -7.08 17.01 -4.02
N GLY A 251 -8.34 16.59 -4.10
CA GLY A 251 -8.79 15.28 -3.65
C GLY A 251 -8.00 14.15 -4.31
N TYR A 252 -7.92 14.15 -5.64
CA TYR A 252 -7.18 13.14 -6.39
C TYR A 252 -5.67 13.17 -6.12
N ALA A 253 -5.07 14.35 -6.00
CA ALA A 253 -3.66 14.50 -5.65
C ALA A 253 -3.35 13.85 -4.29
N ILE A 254 -4.13 14.18 -3.25
CA ILE A 254 -3.94 13.66 -1.90
C ILE A 254 -4.07 12.13 -1.89
N VAL A 255 -5.12 11.58 -2.50
CA VAL A 255 -5.32 10.12 -2.46
C VAL A 255 -4.28 9.37 -3.27
N ASN A 256 -3.78 9.93 -4.37
CA ASN A 256 -2.69 9.33 -5.13
C ASN A 256 -1.38 9.34 -4.34
N ILE A 257 -1.04 10.44 -3.66
CA ILE A 257 0.13 10.50 -2.78
C ILE A 257 0.03 9.44 -1.68
N LEU A 258 -1.13 9.35 -1.01
CA LEU A 258 -1.36 8.38 0.06
C LEU A 258 -1.27 6.93 -0.42
N ALA A 259 -1.87 6.61 -1.57
CA ALA A 259 -1.84 5.26 -2.12
C ALA A 259 -0.40 4.81 -2.46
N HIS A 260 0.43 5.68 -3.01
CA HIS A 260 1.83 5.35 -3.31
C HIS A 260 2.72 5.34 -2.06
N PHE A 261 2.40 6.15 -1.05
CA PHE A 261 3.12 6.15 0.23
C PHE A 261 3.02 4.79 0.94
N GLN A 262 1.92 4.05 0.74
CA GLN A 262 1.74 2.68 1.24
C GLN A 262 2.87 1.72 0.82
N SER A 263 3.49 1.93 -0.34
CA SER A 263 4.58 1.09 -0.84
C SER A 263 5.94 1.42 -0.18
N CYS A 264 6.16 2.65 0.32
CA CYS A 264 7.42 3.02 0.95
C CYS A 264 7.38 3.04 2.49
N ILE A 265 6.19 2.99 3.09
CA ILE A 265 6.03 3.04 4.54
C ILE A 265 6.45 1.73 5.24
N ASN A 266 6.39 0.58 4.54
CA ASN A 266 6.62 -0.74 5.14
C ASN A 266 8.02 -0.86 5.80
N PRO A 267 9.15 -0.54 5.12
CA PRO A 267 10.47 -0.52 5.76
C PRO A 267 10.59 0.44 6.95
N ILE A 268 9.93 1.61 6.87
CA ILE A 268 9.93 2.62 7.94
C ILE A 268 9.26 2.06 9.20
N ILE A 269 8.10 1.41 9.04
CA ILE A 269 7.39 0.74 10.14
C ILE A 269 8.31 -0.30 10.79
N TYR A 270 8.99 -1.13 10.02
CA TYR A 270 9.90 -2.16 10.57
C TYR A 270 11.04 -1.53 11.39
N ILE A 271 11.66 -0.46 10.92
CA ILE A 271 12.78 0.21 11.60
C ILE A 271 12.34 0.87 12.93
N ILE A 272 11.16 1.50 12.95
CA ILE A 272 10.59 2.15 14.14
C ILE A 272 10.15 1.10 15.16
N MET A 273 9.60 -0.02 14.70
CA MET A 273 9.06 -1.08 15.57
C MET A 273 10.12 -2.03 16.11
N GLY A 274 11.24 -2.21 15.41
CA GLY A 274 12.43 -2.89 15.94
C GLY A 274 13.13 -2.14 17.08
N GLN A 275 12.72 -0.90 17.38
CA GLN A 275 13.19 -0.19 18.57
C GLN A 275 12.53 -0.75 19.82
N GLY A 276 13.30 -1.51 20.60
CA GLY A 276 13.13 -1.49 22.05
C GLY A 276 13.27 -0.07 22.56
N VAL A 277 12.31 0.38 23.35
CA VAL A 277 12.40 1.65 24.08
C VAL A 277 13.66 1.57 24.95
N GLY A 278 14.77 2.19 24.53
CA GLY A 278 15.89 2.46 25.44
C GLY A 278 17.34 2.15 25.06
N HIS A 279 17.74 1.67 23.86
CA HIS A 279 19.18 1.46 23.58
C HIS A 279 19.65 1.93 22.19
N GLY A 280 20.40 3.04 22.17
CA GLY A 280 21.42 3.39 21.16
C GLY A 280 20.92 3.95 19.83
N PHE A 281 20.88 5.29 19.71
CA PHE A 281 20.61 6.02 18.45
C PHE A 281 21.71 5.87 17.37
N LEU A 282 22.84 5.21 17.67
CA LEU A 282 24.06 5.20 16.85
C LEU A 282 24.31 3.93 16.00
N ARG A 283 23.33 3.02 15.83
CA ARG A 283 23.49 1.86 14.92
C ARG A 283 23.01 2.17 13.49
N SER A 284 23.73 1.64 12.50
CA SER A 284 23.41 1.82 11.07
C SER A 284 22.02 1.28 10.72
N ILE A 285 21.33 1.97 9.80
CA ILE A 285 19.97 1.63 9.33
C ILE A 285 19.87 0.15 8.87
N PRO A 286 20.82 -0.42 8.10
CA PRO A 286 20.76 -1.81 7.68
C PRO A 286 20.74 -2.80 8.84
N PHE A 287 21.55 -2.56 9.88
CA PHE A 287 21.59 -3.43 11.06
C PHE A 287 20.24 -3.42 11.79
N ARG A 288 19.62 -2.23 11.91
CA ARG A 288 18.33 -2.08 12.60
C ARG A 288 17.20 -2.77 11.85
N LEU A 289 17.16 -2.59 10.53
CA LEU A 289 16.19 -3.28 9.68
C LEU A 289 16.41 -4.80 9.72
N GLN A 290 17.66 -5.27 9.68
CA GLN A 290 17.97 -6.70 9.82
C GLN A 290 17.51 -7.26 11.16
N SER A 291 17.76 -6.55 12.27
CA SER A 291 17.28 -6.96 13.60
C SER A 291 15.76 -7.02 13.65
N ALA A 292 15.07 -6.00 13.14
CA ALA A 292 13.62 -5.94 13.14
C ALA A 292 12.97 -7.05 12.30
N LEU A 293 13.48 -7.29 11.09
CA LEU A 293 12.99 -8.36 10.22
C LEU A 293 13.31 -9.74 10.79
N SER A 294 14.49 -9.91 11.39
CA SER A 294 14.88 -11.17 12.06
C SER A 294 14.06 -11.42 13.31
N GLU A 295 13.76 -10.40 14.12
CA GLU A 295 12.85 -10.48 15.25
C GLU A 295 11.44 -10.83 14.77
N ALA A 296 10.89 -10.12 13.77
CA ALA A 296 9.59 -10.44 13.20
C ALA A 296 9.53 -11.87 12.60
N ALA A 297 10.64 -12.34 12.03
CA ALA A 297 10.77 -13.70 11.53
C ALA A 297 10.92 -14.76 12.64
N ASN A 298 11.57 -14.40 13.75
CA ASN A 298 11.83 -15.28 14.88
C ASN A 298 10.67 -15.31 15.87
N ASP A 299 9.87 -14.25 16.02
CA ASP A 299 8.59 -14.30 16.74
C ASP A 299 7.65 -15.34 16.10
N LEU A 300 7.77 -15.52 14.78
CA LEU A 300 7.09 -16.56 14.01
C LEU A 300 7.74 -17.96 14.15
N GLY A 301 8.88 -18.07 14.82
CA GLY A 301 9.66 -19.29 15.04
C GLY A 301 9.92 -19.68 16.51
N GLN A 302 9.85 -18.76 17.47
CA GLN A 302 10.10 -19.04 18.90
C GLN A 302 8.89 -19.63 19.62
N GLU A 303 7.67 -19.50 19.09
CA GLU A 303 6.56 -20.38 19.46
C GLU A 303 6.78 -21.84 19.01
N GLN A 304 7.84 -22.11 18.22
CA GLN A 304 8.20 -23.46 17.78
C GLN A 304 9.18 -24.20 18.72
N GLY A 305 9.85 -23.51 19.65
CA GLY A 305 10.90 -24.12 20.50
C GLY A 305 10.48 -24.42 21.94
N ASP A 306 9.62 -23.59 22.54
CA ASP A 306 9.36 -23.61 23.99
C ASP A 306 8.35 -24.70 24.45
N HIS A 307 7.82 -25.50 23.51
CA HIS A 307 6.93 -26.62 23.81
C HIS A 307 7.53 -28.00 23.49
N GLY A 308 8.76 -28.05 22.97
CA GLY A 308 9.46 -29.31 22.68
C GLY A 308 10.26 -29.90 23.85
N GLU A 309 10.55 -29.11 24.89
CA GLU A 309 11.45 -29.53 25.99
C GLU A 309 10.75 -29.98 27.29
N VAL A 310 9.43 -30.00 27.38
CA VAL A 310 8.72 -30.34 28.64
C VAL A 310 8.26 -31.81 28.71
N HIS A 311 8.60 -32.68 27.77
CA HIS A 311 8.13 -34.08 27.85
C HIS A 311 9.11 -35.16 27.39
N ILE A 312 10.40 -35.06 27.74
CA ILE A 312 11.27 -36.25 27.86
C ILE A 312 12.21 -36.08 29.06
N THR A 313 11.65 -36.05 30.27
CA THR A 313 12.35 -36.47 31.51
C THR A 313 11.28 -36.78 32.54
N GLY A 314 10.92 -38.06 32.66
CA GLY A 314 9.98 -38.49 33.69
C GLY A 314 9.38 -39.86 33.42
N VAL A 315 10.06 -40.86 33.98
CA VAL A 315 9.66 -42.27 34.19
C VAL A 315 9.86 -43.20 32.99
#